data_AF-A0A1F5YHW5-F1
#
_entry.id   AF-A0A1F5YHW5-F1
#
_cell.length_a   1.000
_cell.length_b   1.000
_cell.length_c   1.000
_cell.angle_alpha   90.00
_cell.angle_beta   90.00
_cell.angle_gamma   90.00
#
_symmetry.space_group_name_H-M   'P 1'
#
loop_
_entity.id
_entity.type
_entity.pdbx_description
1 polymer ?
#
loop_
_entity_poly.entity_id
_entity_poly.type
_entity_poly.pdbx_seq_one_letter_code
_entity_poly.pdbx_strand_id
1 'polypeptide(L)' 'MCILEGEAEVVAGDQRIQAGVNDLIVVPKGVKRGVRALTELTVLHIVQPPPGEKDHEEVHRKLAAGKFE' A
#
# COMPACT_ATOMS: atom_id res chain seq x y z
N MET A 1 5.21 3.51 -4.41
CA MET A 1 4.02 4.34 -4.12
C MET A 1 4.49 5.76 -4.03
N CYS A 2 3.85 6.68 -4.73
CA CYS A 2 4.12 8.11 -4.62
C CYS A 2 2.87 8.79 -4.08
N ILE A 3 3.00 9.54 -2.98
CA ILE A 3 1.89 10.30 -2.40
C ILE A 3 1.76 11.61 -3.18
N LEU A 4 0.62 11.80 -3.83
CA LEU A 4 0.35 12.99 -4.63
C LEU A 4 -0.38 14.05 -3.81
N GLU A 5 -1.28 13.63 -2.92
CA GLU A 5 -2.07 14.50 -2.04
C GLU A 5 -2.36 13.76 -0.73
N GLY A 6 -2.40 14.48 0.40
CA GLY A 6 -2.79 13.95 1.71
C GLY A 6 -1.65 13.33 2.53
N GLU A 7 -2.04 12.68 3.63
CA GLU A 7 -1.16 12.01 4.59
C GLU A 7 -1.57 10.54 4.75
N ALA A 8 -0.58 9.66 4.89
CA ALA A 8 -0.78 8.23 5.03
C ALA A 8 0.17 7.60 6.05
N GLU A 9 -0.28 6.50 6.64
CA GLU A 9 0.60 5.52 7.25
C GLU A 9 0.83 4.37 6.27
N VAL A 10 2.08 4.13 5.92
CA VAL A 10 2.50 3.04 5.05
C VAL A 10 3.09 1.92 5.89
N VAL A 11 2.59 0.70 5.67
CA VAL A 11 3.17 -0.53 6.21
C VAL A 11 4.13 -1.11 5.17
N ALA A 12 5.35 -1.44 5.59
CA ALA A 12 6.34 -2.14 4.78
C ALA A 12 7.09 -3.16 5.66
N GLY A 13 6.69 -4.44 5.56
CA GLY A 13 7.15 -5.47 6.48
C GLY A 13 6.69 -5.16 7.91
N ASP A 14 7.64 -5.01 8.81
CA ASP A 14 7.38 -4.70 10.23
C ASP A 14 7.44 -3.19 10.52
N GLN A 15 7.67 -2.37 9.49
CA GLN A 15 7.75 -0.92 9.63
C GLN A 15 6.40 -0.26 9.36
N ARG A 16 6.04 0.70 10.22
CA ARG A 16 4.98 1.69 9.99
C ARG A 16 5.63 3.05 9.78
N ILE A 17 5.39 3.67 8.64
CA ILE A 17 6.06 4.88 8.18
C ILE A 17 5.00 5.93 7.90
N GLN A 18 5.15 7.12 8.49
CA GLN A 18 4.33 8.28 8.12
C GLN A 18 4.84 8.80 6.77
N ALA A 19 3.93 8.99 5.82
CA ALA A 19 4.22 9.43 4.47
C ALA A 19 3.33 10.61 4.10
N GLY A 20 3.94 11.63 3.49
CA GLY A 20 3.28 12.83 2.99
C GLY A 20 3.56 13.07 1.51
N VAL A 21 3.02 14.18 0.98
CA VAL A 21 3.15 14.57 -0.43
C VAL A 21 4.61 14.54 -0.90
N ASN A 22 4.83 13.98 -2.10
CA ASN A 22 6.12 13.74 -2.74
C ASN A 22 6.97 12.61 -2.14
N ASP A 23 6.54 11.95 -1.06
CA ASP A 23 7.25 10.77 -0.58
C ASP A 23 7.14 9.61 -1.58
N LEU A 24 8.29 9.03 -1.91
CA LEU A 24 8.41 7.84 -2.74
C LEU A 24 8.77 6.63 -1.88
N ILE A 25 7.81 5.71 -1.73
CA ILE A 25 8.01 4.45 -1.02
C ILE A 25 8.25 3.33 -2.01
N VAL A 26 9.39 2.66 -1.89
CA VAL A 26 9.75 1.47 -2.67
C VAL A 26 9.74 0.25 -1.74
N VAL A 27 8.86 -0.71 -2.04
CA VAL A 27 8.74 -1.95 -1.26
C VAL A 27 9.33 -3.11 -2.07
N PRO A 28 10.33 -3.85 -1.54
CA PRO A 28 10.90 -5.00 -2.22
C PRO A 28 9.90 -6.15 -2.40
N LYS A 29 10.17 -7.03 -3.39
CA LYS A 29 9.38 -8.25 -3.62
C LYS A 29 9.29 -9.11 -2.35
N GLY A 30 8.10 -9.64 -2.07
CA GLY A 30 7.84 -10.54 -0.94
C GLY A 30 7.67 -9.83 0.40
N VAL A 31 7.87 -8.51 0.46
CA VAL A 31 7.61 -7.73 1.66
C VAL A 31 6.14 -7.32 1.69
N LYS A 32 5.46 -7.60 2.81
CA LYS A 32 4.08 -7.17 3.02
C LYS A 32 3.99 -5.65 2.97
N ARG A 33 2.92 -5.13 2.38
CA ARG A 33 2.69 -3.68 2.32
C ARG A 33 1.22 -3.34 2.44
N GLY A 34 0.97 -2.15 2.97
CA GLY A 34 -0.34 -1.53 3.05
C GLY A 34 -0.20 -0.02 3.05
N VAL A 35 -1.27 0.68 2.69
CA VAL A 35 -1.37 2.13 2.82
C VAL A 35 -2.68 2.44 3.53
N ARG A 36 -2.60 3.15 4.64
CA ARG A 36 -3.75 3.66 5.39
C ARG A 36 -3.79 5.16 5.23
N ALA A 37 -4.86 5.65 4.62
CA ALA A 37 -5.12 7.08 4.54
C ALA A 37 -5.40 7.65 5.94
N LEU A 38 -4.75 8.75 6.28
CA LEU A 38 -5.01 9.52 7.50
C LEU A 38 -5.87 10.75 7.18
N THR A 39 -5.75 11.27 5.96
CA THR A 39 -6.63 12.28 5.35
C THR A 39 -7.21 11.74 4.04
N GLU A 40 -7.99 12.55 3.31
CA GLU A 40 -8.22 12.28 1.90
C GLU A 40 -6.87 12.15 1.18
N LEU A 41 -6.70 11.08 0.40
CA LEU A 41 -5.40 10.60 -0.05
C LEU A 41 -5.45 10.20 -1.53
N THR A 42 -4.55 10.79 -2.31
CA THR A 42 -4.29 10.39 -3.71
C THR A 42 -2.90 9.74 -3.79
N VAL A 43 -2.83 8.46 -4.18
CA VAL A 43 -1.57 7.70 -4.31
C VAL A 43 -1.40 7.14 -5.70
N LEU A 44 -0.24 7.39 -6.33
CA LEU A 44 0.20 6.65 -7.50
C LEU A 44 0.88 5.35 -7.05
N HIS A 45 0.22 4.22 -7.30
CA HIS A 45 0.70 2.91 -6.88
C HIS A 45 1.06 2.02 -8.08
N ILE A 46 2.36 1.75 -8.23
CA ILE A 46 2.92 0.92 -9.30
C ILE A 46 3.41 -0.40 -8.68
N VAL A 47 3.06 -1.53 -9.30
CA VAL A 47 3.52 -2.86 -8.92
C VAL A 47 4.15 -3.53 -10.14
N GLN A 48 5.39 -4.00 -10.00
CA GLN A 48 6.09 -4.76 -11.03
C GLN A 48 6.73 -6.04 -10.44
N PRO A 49 6.62 -7.20 -11.13
CA PRO A 49 5.77 -7.43 -12.30
C PRO A 49 4.28 -7.22 -11.97
N PRO A 50 3.40 -7.05 -12.98
CA PRO A 50 1.97 -6.91 -12.73
C PRO A 50 1.46 -8.06 -11.83
N PRO A 51 0.57 -7.79 -10.88
CA PRO A 51 0.01 -8.82 -10.02
C PRO A 51 -0.73 -9.87 -10.84
N GLY A 52 -0.61 -11.14 -10.43
CA GLY A 52 -1.37 -12.24 -11.02
C GLY A 52 -2.69 -12.49 -10.29
N GLU A 53 -3.51 -13.41 -10.81
CA GLU A 53 -4.83 -13.75 -10.24
C GLU A 53 -4.77 -14.12 -8.74
N LYS A 54 -3.78 -14.91 -8.33
CA LYS A 54 -3.61 -15.31 -6.92
C LYS A 54 -3.36 -14.12 -6.00
N ASP A 55 -2.68 -13.08 -6.48
CA ASP A 55 -2.43 -11.86 -5.70
C ASP A 55 -3.74 -11.10 -5.47
N HIS A 56 -4.64 -11.09 -6.46
CA HIS A 56 -5.96 -10.48 -6.34
C HIS A 56 -6.87 -11.25 -5.38
N GLU A 57 -6.87 -12.59 -5.43
CA GLU A 57 -7.65 -13.43 -4.50
C GLU A 57 -7.33 -13.15 -3.03
N GLU A 58 -6.05 -12.99 -2.69
CA GLU A 58 -5.64 -12.62 -1.33
C GLU A 58 -6.22 -11.28 -0.90
N VAL A 59 -6.14 -10.27 -1.78
CA VAL A 59 -6.66 -8.92 -1.51
C VAL A 59 -8.17 -8.97 -1.30
N HIS A 60 -8.93 -9.63 -2.18
CA HIS A 60 -10.38 -9.76 -2.05
C HIS A 60 -10.79 -10.45 -0.76
N ARG A 61 -10.10 -11.54 -0.40
CA ARG A 61 -10.36 -12.25 0.87
C ARG A 61 -10.09 -11.38 2.08
N LYS A 62 -9.00 -10.62 2.09
CA LYS A 62 -8.65 -9.70 3.18
C LYS A 62 -9.68 -8.58 3.31
N LEU A 63 -10.07 -7.96 2.20
CA LEU A 63 -11.11 -6.91 2.18
C LEU A 63 -12.45 -7.43 2.72
N ALA A 64 -12.88 -8.62 2.30
CA ALA A 64 -14.10 -9.25 2.81
C ALA A 64 -14.04 -9.54 4.32
N ALA A 65 -12.83 -9.74 4.87
CA ALA A 65 -12.58 -9.95 6.29
C ALA A 65 -12.32 -8.65 7.07
N GLY A 66 -12.43 -7.47 6.44
CA GLY A 66 -12.08 -6.18 7.06
C GLY A 66 -10.60 -6.05 7.42
N LYS A 67 -9.73 -6.81 6.75
CA LYS A 67 -8.27 -6.73 6.89
C LYS A 67 -7.70 -5.95 5.71
N PHE A 68 -6.90 -4.94 6.02
CA PHE A 68 -6.34 -4.01 5.02
C PHE A 68 -4.80 -4.06 4.96
N GLU A 69 -4.20 -4.98 5.72
CA GLU A 69 -2.76 -5.26 5.82
C GLU A 69 -2.50 -6.77 5.54
#